data_AF-A0A2W4M4D7-F1
#
_entry.id   AF-A0A2W4M4D7-F1
#
_cell.length_a   1.000
_cell.length_b   1.000
_cell.length_c   1.000
_cell.angle_alpha   90.00
_cell.angle_beta   90.00
_cell.angle_gamma   90.00
#
_symmetry.space_group_name_H-M   'P 1'
#
loop_
_entity.id
_entity.type
_entity.pdbx_description
1 polymer ?
#
loop_
_entity_poly.entity_id
_entity_poly.type
_entity_poly.pdbx_seq_one_letter_code
_entity_poly.pdbx_strand_id
1 'polypeptide(L)'
;MRQETECHNSMMVLEAGAAWPQWMHDYQRQAPNAVVVAHAMGESMGDLSARVSRRLAELKGILTVAIVACAPTLDPEHLAAREMICRSLLQAMRPDVGGEVVLAARDTDADEAKHALFELAGALCEGLSDSTRTVRVRFSSARSVSGIVAKPAAAARPVQNLARLGGFARS
;
A
#
# COMPACT_ATOMS: atom_id res chain seq x y z
N MET A 1 -20.82 11.30 -25.91
CA MET A 1 -20.26 9.97 -25.63
C MET A 1 -19.53 10.08 -24.31
N ARG A 2 -20.11 9.60 -23.20
CA ARG A 2 -19.45 9.68 -21.88
C ARG A 2 -18.35 8.61 -21.88
N GLN A 3 -17.08 9.01 -21.80
CA GLN A 3 -16.03 8.09 -21.38
C GLN A 3 -16.40 7.67 -19.97
N GLU A 4 -16.87 6.43 -19.80
CA GLU A 4 -16.90 5.81 -18.49
C GLU A 4 -15.47 5.85 -17.99
N THR A 5 -15.24 6.59 -16.90
CA THR A 5 -13.92 6.69 -16.29
C THR A 5 -13.56 5.28 -15.83
N GLU A 6 -12.63 4.62 -16.52
CA GLU A 6 -12.19 3.29 -16.13
C GLU A 6 -11.74 3.33 -14.66
N CYS A 7 -12.29 2.42 -13.86
CA CYS A 7 -12.03 2.36 -12.42
C CYS A 7 -10.57 1.92 -12.22
N HIS A 8 -9.70 2.85 -11.79
CA HIS A 8 -8.32 2.54 -11.43
C HIS A 8 -8.28 1.89 -10.04
N ASN A 9 -7.59 0.77 -9.97
CA ASN A 9 -7.44 -0.04 -8.77
C ASN A 9 -5.98 -0.12 -8.36
N SER A 10 -5.78 -0.23 -7.05
CA SER A 10 -4.49 -0.62 -6.46
C SER A 10 -4.63 -1.96 -5.75
N MET A 11 -3.58 -2.75 -5.78
CA MET A 11 -3.50 -3.98 -4.98
C MET A 11 -2.32 -3.91 -4.02
N MET A 12 -2.55 -4.20 -2.75
CA MET A 12 -1.50 -4.40 -1.77
C MET A 12 -1.46 -5.86 -1.36
N VAL A 13 -0.28 -6.46 -1.43
CA VAL A 13 0.04 -7.75 -0.82
C VAL A 13 0.92 -7.49 0.39
N LEU A 14 0.57 -8.04 1.56
CA LEU A 14 1.31 -7.85 2.81
C LEU A 14 1.73 -9.21 3.36
N GLU A 15 3.03 -9.51 3.31
CA GLU A 15 3.59 -10.73 3.90
C GLU A 15 3.56 -10.70 5.44
N ALA A 16 3.51 -11.87 6.07
CA ALA A 16 3.55 -11.98 7.51
C ALA A 16 4.93 -11.50 8.03
N GLY A 17 4.92 -10.48 8.88
CA GLY A 17 6.14 -9.85 9.40
C GLY A 17 6.68 -8.70 8.56
N ALA A 18 6.08 -8.41 7.40
CA ALA A 18 6.36 -7.19 6.65
C ALA A 18 5.82 -5.95 7.37
N ALA A 19 6.48 -4.81 7.17
CA ALA A 19 5.98 -3.54 7.66
C ALA A 19 5.00 -2.91 6.68
N TRP A 20 4.01 -2.20 7.22
CA TRP A 20 3.13 -1.36 6.42
C TRP A 20 3.91 -0.19 5.80
N PRO A 21 3.94 -0.03 4.46
CA PRO A 21 4.64 1.08 3.83
C PRO A 21 3.96 2.42 4.13
N GLN A 22 4.66 3.33 4.78
CA GLN A 22 4.08 4.61 5.21
C GLN A 22 3.71 5.52 4.04
N TRP A 23 4.47 5.47 2.94
CA TRP A 23 4.23 6.21 1.70
C TRP A 23 3.05 5.66 0.87
N MET A 24 2.34 4.62 1.34
CA MET A 24 1.20 4.05 0.62
C MET A 24 0.08 5.05 0.34
N HIS A 25 -0.10 6.04 1.23
CA HIS A 25 -1.11 7.09 1.07
C HIS A 25 -0.92 7.89 -0.23
N ASP A 26 0.30 7.96 -0.77
CA ASP A 26 0.57 8.59 -2.06
C ASP A 26 -0.08 7.83 -3.22
N TYR A 27 -0.10 6.50 -3.14
CA TYR A 27 -0.70 5.62 -4.15
C TYR A 27 -2.23 5.51 -4.02
N GLN A 28 -2.77 5.60 -2.80
CA GLN A 28 -4.22 5.63 -2.59
C GLN A 28 -4.90 6.81 -3.30
N ARG A 29 -4.21 7.94 -3.45
CA ARG A 29 -4.74 9.09 -4.21
C ARG A 29 -4.81 8.82 -5.72
N GLN A 30 -3.93 7.98 -6.26
CA GLN A 30 -3.87 7.65 -7.68
C GLN A 30 -4.86 6.53 -8.06
N ALA A 31 -5.08 5.60 -7.15
CA ALA A 31 -5.96 4.45 -7.33
C ALA A 31 -6.75 4.19 -6.04
N PRO A 32 -7.87 4.90 -5.83
CA PRO A 32 -8.61 4.90 -4.57
C PRO A 32 -9.29 3.56 -4.25
N ASN A 33 -9.48 2.70 -5.25
CA ASN A 33 -10.06 1.39 -5.08
C ASN A 33 -8.95 0.38 -4.75
N ALA A 34 -8.62 0.28 -3.47
CA ALA A 34 -7.56 -0.59 -2.98
C ALA A 34 -8.08 -1.96 -2.56
N VAL A 35 -7.45 -3.03 -3.05
CA VAL A 35 -7.62 -4.40 -2.57
C VAL A 35 -6.40 -4.78 -1.75
N VAL A 36 -6.59 -5.21 -0.51
CA VAL A 36 -5.50 -5.67 0.36
C VAL A 36 -5.60 -7.17 0.56
N VAL A 37 -4.50 -7.88 0.30
CA VAL A 37 -4.34 -9.31 0.54
C VAL A 37 -3.22 -9.50 1.56
N ALA A 38 -3.59 -9.76 2.80
CA ALA A 38 -2.64 -10.02 3.87
C ALA A 38 -2.40 -11.53 4.05
N HIS A 39 -1.13 -11.89 4.20
CA HIS A 39 -0.67 -13.22 4.58
C HIS A 39 -1.08 -13.54 6.01
N ALA A 40 -1.89 -14.58 6.18
CA ALA A 40 -2.37 -15.00 7.49
C ALA A 40 -1.31 -15.81 8.24
N MET A 41 -1.37 -15.80 9.58
CA MET A 41 -0.48 -16.63 10.40
C MET A 41 -0.75 -18.11 10.12
N GLY A 42 0.31 -18.85 9.78
CA GLY A 42 0.23 -20.27 9.45
C GLY A 42 -0.24 -20.58 8.01
N GLU A 43 -0.52 -19.55 7.20
CA GLU A 43 -0.79 -19.72 5.77
C GLU A 43 0.53 -19.98 5.02
N SER A 44 0.51 -20.89 4.03
CA SER A 44 1.68 -21.09 3.16
C SER A 44 1.83 -19.94 2.17
N MET A 45 3.04 -19.72 1.67
CA MET A 45 3.26 -18.70 0.64
C MET A 45 2.57 -19.06 -0.69
N GLY A 46 2.41 -20.36 -0.97
CA GLY A 46 1.60 -20.85 -2.09
C GLY A 46 0.13 -20.45 -1.97
N ASP A 47 -0.48 -20.58 -0.79
CA ASP A 47 -1.87 -20.19 -0.54
C ASP A 47 -2.08 -18.68 -0.68
N LEU A 48 -1.14 -17.89 -0.17
CA LEU A 48 -1.13 -16.43 -0.37
C LEU A 48 -1.10 -16.10 -1.86
N SER A 49 -0.20 -16.73 -2.63
CA SER A 49 -0.07 -16.51 -4.07
C SER A 49 -1.38 -16.86 -4.81
N ALA A 50 -1.98 -18.02 -4.51
CA ALA A 50 -3.26 -18.43 -5.08
C ALA A 50 -4.40 -17.45 -4.75
N ARG A 51 -4.43 -16.90 -3.54
CA ARG A 51 -5.38 -15.86 -3.15
C ARG A 51 -5.18 -14.57 -3.92
N VAL A 52 -3.92 -14.14 -4.10
CA VAL A 52 -3.62 -12.95 -4.91
C VAL A 52 -4.13 -13.14 -6.34
N SER A 53 -3.83 -14.27 -6.98
CA SER A 53 -4.32 -14.59 -8.33
C SER A 53 -5.85 -14.60 -8.40
N ARG A 54 -6.54 -15.18 -7.41
CA ARG A 54 -8.00 -15.15 -7.33
C ARG A 54 -8.55 -13.72 -7.23
N ARG A 55 -7.94 -12.88 -6.38
CA ARG A 55 -8.36 -11.47 -6.24
C ARG A 55 -8.10 -10.66 -7.51
N LEU A 56 -7.03 -10.96 -8.24
CA LEU A 56 -6.76 -10.34 -9.54
C LEU A 56 -7.82 -10.73 -10.58
N ALA A 57 -8.23 -11.99 -10.61
CA ALA A 57 -9.28 -12.45 -11.53
C ALA A 57 -10.66 -11.85 -11.20
N GLU A 58 -10.92 -11.53 -9.93
CA GLU A 58 -12.16 -10.87 -9.47
C GLU A 58 -12.15 -9.34 -9.69
N LEU A 59 -10.99 -8.75 -9.97
CA LEU A 59 -10.82 -7.30 -10.08
C LEU A 59 -11.53 -6.77 -11.32
N LYS A 60 -12.40 -5.77 -11.13
CA LYS A 60 -13.05 -5.04 -12.23
C LYS A 60 -12.34 -3.71 -12.43
N GLY A 61 -12.02 -3.37 -13.68
CA GLY A 61 -11.30 -2.14 -14.02
C GLY A 61 -9.81 -2.39 -14.23
N ILE A 62 -8.99 -1.34 -14.07
CA ILE A 62 -7.56 -1.39 -14.42
C ILE A 62 -6.72 -1.40 -13.16
N LEU A 63 -5.84 -2.39 -13.03
CA LEU A 63 -4.78 -2.35 -12.04
C LEU A 63 -3.65 -1.43 -12.54
N THR A 64 -3.41 -0.32 -11.86
CA THR A 64 -2.34 0.63 -12.22
C THR A 64 -1.18 0.61 -11.22
N VAL A 65 -1.43 0.15 -9.99
CA VAL A 65 -0.43 0.10 -8.93
C VAL A 65 -0.57 -1.20 -8.15
N ALA A 66 0.53 -1.91 -7.96
CA ALA A 66 0.60 -2.99 -7.00
C ALA A 66 1.78 -2.80 -6.03
N ILE A 67 1.55 -3.04 -4.75
CA ILE A 67 2.56 -2.95 -3.71
C ILE A 67 2.68 -4.32 -3.06
N VAL A 68 3.88 -4.89 -3.04
CA VAL A 68 4.19 -6.14 -2.34
C VAL A 68 5.10 -5.79 -1.17
N ALA A 69 4.53 -5.76 0.03
CA ALA A 69 5.27 -5.53 1.26
C ALA A 69 5.84 -6.87 1.75
N CYS A 70 7.17 -6.99 1.64
CA CYS A 70 7.92 -8.21 1.87
C CYS A 70 8.46 -8.28 3.30
N ALA A 71 8.42 -9.48 3.88
CA ALA A 71 9.14 -9.80 5.10
C ALA A 71 10.63 -10.06 4.80
N PRO A 72 11.55 -9.92 5.78
CA PRO A 72 12.98 -10.16 5.57
C PRO A 72 13.35 -11.67 5.50
N THR A 73 12.47 -12.49 4.94
CA THR A 73 12.68 -13.93 4.74
C THR A 73 13.40 -14.19 3.42
N LEU A 74 14.41 -15.05 3.47
CA LEU A 74 15.23 -15.52 2.34
C LEU A 74 14.98 -16.99 1.98
N ASP A 75 13.97 -17.60 2.59
CA ASP A 75 13.56 -18.96 2.29
C ASP A 75 13.17 -19.11 0.79
N PRO A 76 13.66 -20.15 0.08
CA PRO A 76 13.41 -20.31 -1.35
C PRO A 76 11.92 -20.36 -1.73
N GLU A 77 11.06 -20.94 -0.89
CA GLU A 77 9.62 -20.98 -1.14
C GLU A 77 9.03 -19.56 -1.13
N HIS A 78 9.46 -18.73 -0.17
CA HIS A 78 9.05 -17.33 -0.10
C HIS A 78 9.52 -16.53 -1.32
N LEU A 79 10.78 -16.73 -1.74
CA LEU A 79 11.33 -16.03 -2.91
C LEU A 79 10.59 -16.42 -4.20
N ALA A 80 10.34 -17.71 -4.41
CA ALA A 80 9.58 -18.20 -5.55
C ALA A 80 8.13 -17.67 -5.54
N ALA A 81 7.48 -17.67 -4.38
CA ALA A 81 6.12 -17.14 -4.26
C ALA A 81 6.05 -15.63 -4.52
N ARG A 82 7.02 -14.84 -4.04
CA ARG A 82 7.13 -13.41 -4.36
C ARG A 82 7.24 -13.18 -5.86
N GLU A 83 8.08 -13.96 -6.53
CA GLU A 83 8.23 -13.87 -7.98
C GLU A 83 6.91 -14.16 -8.70
N MET A 84 6.23 -15.27 -8.34
CA MET A 84 4.93 -15.63 -8.90
C MET A 84 3.87 -14.55 -8.68
N ILE A 85 3.81 -13.98 -7.47
CA ILE A 85 2.91 -12.87 -7.12
C ILE A 85 3.22 -11.66 -8.02
N CYS A 86 4.47 -11.23 -8.10
CA CYS A 86 4.86 -10.05 -8.87
C CYS A 86 4.62 -10.23 -10.37
N ARG A 87 4.91 -11.40 -10.92
CA ARG A 87 4.60 -11.73 -12.32
C ARG A 87 3.09 -11.70 -12.58
N SER A 88 2.28 -12.26 -11.68
CA SER A 88 0.82 -12.21 -11.80
C SER A 88 0.29 -10.77 -11.79
N LEU A 89 0.86 -9.92 -10.92
CA LEU A 89 0.50 -8.49 -10.86
C LEU A 89 0.86 -7.75 -12.15
N LEU A 90 2.08 -7.96 -12.67
CA LEU A 90 2.52 -7.37 -13.95
C LEU A 90 1.69 -7.84 -15.14
N GLN A 91 1.25 -9.10 -15.14
CA GLN A 91 0.40 -9.66 -16.18
C GLN A 91 -1.03 -9.10 -16.13
N ALA A 92 -1.55 -8.80 -14.94
CA ALA A 92 -2.85 -8.18 -14.76
C ALA A 92 -2.87 -6.69 -15.17
N MET A 93 -1.71 -6.03 -15.22
CA MET A 93 -1.57 -4.67 -15.73
C MET A 93 -1.65 -4.63 -17.25
N ARG A 94 -2.49 -3.73 -17.76
CA ARG A 94 -2.70 -3.52 -19.20
C ARG A 94 -1.43 -2.94 -19.86
N PRO A 95 -0.90 -3.54 -20.94
CA PRO A 95 0.31 -3.03 -21.61
C PRO A 95 0.16 -1.62 -22.20
N ASP A 96 -1.05 -1.22 -22.59
CA ASP A 96 -1.33 0.09 -23.19
C ASP A 96 -1.50 1.21 -22.17
N VAL A 97 -1.88 0.87 -20.93
CA VAL A 97 -2.05 1.82 -19.83
C VAL A 97 -0.81 1.89 -18.94
N GLY A 98 -0.14 0.74 -18.78
CA GLY A 98 1.02 0.59 -17.91
C GLY A 98 0.66 0.33 -16.46
N GLY A 99 1.65 0.51 -15.61
CA GLY A 99 1.49 0.35 -14.17
C GLY A 99 2.81 0.19 -13.44
N GLU A 100 2.74 0.10 -12.13
CA GLU A 100 3.92 -0.04 -11.28
C GLU A 100 3.72 -1.16 -10.26
N VAL A 101 4.68 -2.09 -10.21
CA VAL A 101 4.84 -3.01 -9.08
C VAL A 101 5.94 -2.48 -8.17
N VAL A 102 5.61 -2.25 -6.90
CA VAL A 102 6.55 -1.77 -5.89
C VAL A 102 6.83 -2.89 -4.88
N LEU A 103 8.06 -3.38 -4.86
CA LEU A 103 8.58 -4.23 -3.79
C LEU A 103 8.95 -3.34 -2.61
N ALA A 104 8.31 -3.56 -1.47
CA ALA A 104 8.46 -2.74 -0.28
C ALA A 104 9.05 -3.55 0.88
N ALA A 105 10.01 -2.96 1.60
CA ALA A 105 10.58 -3.55 2.81
C ALA A 105 10.95 -2.44 3.82
N ARG A 106 11.42 -2.81 5.01
CA ARG A 106 11.96 -1.82 5.96
C ARG A 106 13.38 -1.47 5.57
N ASP A 107 13.75 -0.22 5.83
CA ASP A 107 15.14 0.20 5.71
C ASP A 107 16.04 -0.43 6.79
N THR A 108 15.44 -0.95 7.86
CA THR A 108 16.16 -1.67 8.94
C THR A 108 16.28 -3.17 8.69
N ASP A 109 15.71 -3.71 7.60
CA ASP A 109 15.90 -5.13 7.26
C ASP A 109 17.36 -5.39 6.83
N ALA A 110 17.82 -6.63 6.96
CA ALA A 110 19.19 -7.02 6.64
C ALA A 110 19.52 -6.79 5.15
N ASP A 111 20.79 -6.50 4.86
CA ASP A 111 21.24 -6.16 3.50
C ASP A 111 21.03 -7.32 2.51
N GLU A 112 21.11 -8.57 2.96
CA GLU A 112 20.83 -9.75 2.15
C GLU A 112 19.36 -9.78 1.70
N ALA A 113 18.43 -9.41 2.57
CA ALA A 113 17.01 -9.30 2.23
C ALA A 113 16.77 -8.16 1.23
N LYS A 114 17.46 -7.03 1.38
CA LYS A 114 17.40 -5.93 0.42
C LYS A 114 17.97 -6.33 -0.94
N HIS A 115 19.09 -7.04 -0.94
CA HIS A 115 19.74 -7.55 -2.15
C HIS A 115 18.81 -8.49 -2.92
N ALA A 116 18.19 -9.45 -2.22
CA ALA A 116 17.23 -10.37 -2.83
C ALA A 116 16.03 -9.64 -3.49
N LEU A 117 15.58 -8.50 -2.93
CA LEU A 117 14.53 -7.69 -3.57
C LEU A 117 15.02 -6.96 -4.81
N PHE A 118 16.27 -6.50 -4.84
CA PHE A 118 16.88 -5.92 -6.04
C PHE A 118 17.12 -6.98 -7.13
N GLU A 119 17.58 -8.17 -6.76
CA GLU A 119 17.71 -9.30 -7.68
C GLU A 119 16.36 -9.66 -8.30
N LEU A 120 15.32 -9.79 -7.47
CA LEU A 120 13.96 -10.03 -7.94
C LEU A 120 13.47 -8.91 -8.88
N ALA A 121 13.70 -7.64 -8.52
CA ALA A 121 13.33 -6.52 -9.39
C ALA A 121 14.05 -6.58 -10.75
N GLY A 122 15.34 -6.94 -10.75
CA GLY A 122 16.12 -7.17 -11.97
C GLY A 122 15.51 -8.26 -12.85
N ALA A 123 15.23 -9.44 -12.26
CA ALA A 123 14.64 -10.57 -12.97
C ALA A 123 13.23 -10.28 -13.52
N LEU A 124 12.44 -9.44 -12.84
CA LEU A 124 11.13 -9.01 -13.32
C LEU A 124 11.24 -8.04 -14.52
N CYS A 125 12.29 -7.21 -14.56
CA CYS A 125 12.52 -6.23 -15.63
C CYS A 125 12.93 -6.87 -16.96
N GLU A 126 13.56 -8.06 -16.96
CA GLU A 126 14.00 -8.75 -18.19
C GLU A 126 12.87 -9.01 -19.21
N GLY A 127 11.61 -9.04 -18.76
CA GLY A 127 10.43 -9.22 -19.61
C GLY A 127 9.66 -7.94 -19.96
N LEU A 128 10.19 -6.75 -19.62
CA LEU A 128 9.44 -5.47 -19.69
C LEU A 128 9.96 -4.48 -20.74
N SER A 129 10.95 -4.85 -21.55
CA SER A 129 11.72 -3.95 -22.43
C SER A 129 10.91 -3.02 -23.36
N ASP A 130 9.68 -3.41 -23.72
CA ASP A 130 8.77 -2.63 -24.59
C ASP A 130 7.43 -2.28 -23.92
N SER A 131 7.36 -2.34 -22.58
CA SER A 131 6.12 -2.10 -21.85
C SER A 131 6.16 -0.82 -21.01
N THR A 132 5.01 -0.19 -20.85
CA THR A 132 4.79 0.97 -19.95
C THR A 132 4.70 0.55 -18.46
N ARG A 133 4.98 -0.73 -18.16
CA ARG A 133 4.98 -1.27 -16.80
C ARG A 133 6.37 -1.14 -16.19
N THR A 134 6.40 -0.84 -14.90
CA THR A 134 7.63 -0.60 -14.15
C THR A 134 7.69 -1.44 -12.89
N VAL A 135 8.90 -1.77 -12.46
CA VAL A 135 9.17 -2.41 -11.17
C VAL A 135 10.06 -1.48 -10.36
N ARG A 136 9.72 -1.24 -9.10
CA ARG A 136 10.51 -0.42 -8.18
C ARG A 136 10.70 -1.13 -6.85
N VAL A 137 11.83 -0.85 -6.20
CA VAL A 137 12.09 -1.24 -4.82
C VAL A 137 12.06 0.01 -3.95
N ARG A 138 11.30 -0.02 -2.85
CA ARG A 138 11.21 1.10 -1.91
C ARG A 138 11.35 0.62 -0.47
N PHE A 139 12.30 1.21 0.26
CA PHE A 139 12.48 0.97 1.68
C PHE A 139 11.74 2.03 2.50
N SER A 140 11.01 1.60 3.52
CA SER A 140 10.36 2.49 4.48
C SER A 140 11.23 2.64 5.72
N SER A 141 11.55 3.87 6.09
CA SER A 141 12.09 4.12 7.42
C SER A 141 10.96 3.97 8.45
N ALA A 142 11.22 3.23 9.53
CA ALA A 142 10.28 3.10 10.63
C ALA A 142 10.27 4.38 11.48
N ARG A 143 9.80 5.51 10.94
CA ARG A 143 9.40 6.63 11.79
C ARG A 143 7.96 6.41 12.21
N SER A 144 7.76 5.80 13.37
CA SER A 144 6.45 5.56 13.98
C SER A 144 5.53 6.76 13.82
N VAL A 145 4.51 6.66 12.95
CA VAL A 145 3.35 7.54 13.05
C VAL A 145 2.51 6.95 14.15
N SER A 146 2.79 7.36 15.40
CA SER A 146 1.85 7.20 16.51
C SER A 146 0.63 8.07 16.22
N GLY A 147 -0.24 7.61 15.31
CA GLY A 147 -1.47 8.29 14.94
C GLY A 147 -2.60 7.92 15.89
N ILE A 148 -2.55 8.43 17.12
CA ILE A 148 -3.81 8.73 17.81
C ILE A 148 -4.42 9.89 17.03
N VAL A 149 -5.41 9.59 16.18
CA VAL A 149 -6.28 10.63 15.63
C VAL A 149 -7.17 11.10 16.78
N ALA A 150 -6.64 12.02 17.58
CA ALA A 150 -7.45 12.79 18.50
C ALA A 150 -8.36 13.68 17.64
N LYS A 151 -9.65 13.33 17.62
CA LYS A 151 -10.73 14.14 17.07
C LYS A 151 -10.57 15.57 17.63
N PRO A 152 -10.46 16.62 16.79
CA PRO A 152 -10.42 17.98 17.31
C PRO A 152 -11.76 18.26 17.99
N ALA A 153 -11.73 18.50 19.30
CA ALA A 153 -12.86 19.06 20.02
C ALA A 153 -13.16 20.43 19.41
N ALA A 154 -14.38 20.57 18.89
CA ALA A 154 -14.86 21.81 18.31
C ALA A 154 -14.69 22.95 19.32
N ALA A 155 -14.02 24.01 18.88
CA ALA A 155 -13.84 25.23 19.64
C ALA A 155 -15.21 25.86 19.95
N ALA A 156 -15.59 25.86 21.24
CA ALA A 156 -16.68 26.70 21.71
C ALA A 156 -16.17 28.15 21.80
N ARG A 157 -16.72 29.01 20.94
CA ARG A 157 -16.49 30.46 20.97
C ARG A 157 -16.99 31.04 22.30
N PRO A 158 -16.24 31.91 22.99
CA PRO A 158 -16.80 32.70 24.08
C PRO A 158 -17.67 33.80 23.48
N VAL A 159 -18.98 33.74 23.73
CA VAL A 159 -19.91 34.84 23.47
C VAL A 159 -19.62 35.92 24.51
N GLN A 160 -19.03 37.03 24.07
CA GLN A 160 -19.11 38.28 24.80
C GLN A 160 -20.50 38.87 24.55
N ASN A 161 -21.32 39.05 25.60
CA ASN A 161 -22.15 40.26 25.69
C ASN A 161 -22.60 40.59 27.12
N LEU A 162 -22.00 41.67 27.60
CA LEU A 162 -22.51 42.76 28.43
C LEU A 162 -24.03 42.83 28.60
N ALA A 163 -24.52 42.91 29.86
CA ALA A 163 -25.09 44.14 30.44
C ALA A 163 -26.02 43.87 31.65
N ARG A 164 -25.68 44.56 32.76
CA ARG A 164 -26.54 45.28 33.73
C ARG A 164 -27.70 44.54 34.43
N LEU A 165 -27.70 44.62 35.76
CA LEU A 165 -28.60 45.51 36.54
C LEU A 165 -28.35 45.40 38.06
N GLY A 166 -28.30 46.56 38.73
CA GLY A 166 -28.56 46.88 40.16
C GLY A 166 -28.01 45.95 41.26
N GLY A 167 -27.22 46.40 42.22
CA GLY A 167 -27.43 47.57 43.10
C GLY A 167 -28.27 47.15 44.31
N PHE A 168 -27.67 47.05 45.50
CA PHE A 168 -28.15 47.62 46.79
C PHE A 168 -27.23 47.24 47.96
N ALA A 169 -27.21 48.13 48.95
CA ALA A 169 -26.22 48.36 49.99
C ALA A 169 -26.38 47.53 51.30
N ARG A 170 -25.50 47.87 52.27
CA ARG A 170 -25.50 47.66 53.74
C ARG A 170 -24.54 46.55 54.20
N SER A 171 -23.66 46.73 55.19
CA SER A 171 -23.51 47.75 56.27
C SER A 171 -22.04 47.97 56.59
#